data_AF-A0ABD3WPG6-F1
#
_entry.id   AF-A0ABD3WPG6-F1
#
_cell.length_a   1.000
_cell.length_b   1.000
_cell.length_c   1.000
_cell.angle_alpha   90.00
_cell.angle_beta   90.00
_cell.angle_gamma   90.00
#
_symmetry.space_group_name_H-M   'P 1'
#
loop_
_entity.id
_entity.type
_entity.pdbx_description
1 polymer ?
#
loop_
_entity_poly.entity_id
_entity_poly.type
_entity_poly.pdbx_seq_one_letter_code
_entity_poly.pdbx_strand_id
1 'polypeptide(L)'
;MYTMFAVRVSQFPALVSSIGKSVLCHGSKLKLFTRVQTYANEARSARLLRRKAETRTLKETLTAPGGETAISMGRGLVAGASALGIGALCYYGLGMSKEVGALEKSILWSPEVRRRMRDTYMYFAASVGVTAAAAVVASRSPRLMALMSTRPLLFLFGSYVAMIGSGAVCHSIPYKSGFGTKQLAWLAHAGIIGAVVAPITFLGGPILVRAAWYTVGVIGGLSTIAMCAPSEKFLNMAGPLACGLGVVLVSSIGTFFLPATSALGAGLYSISVYGGLVLFSMFLLYDTQKIIKKAETHPTYALTPYDPINASTGIFLDTLNIFIRIAYILAGNRRKK
;
A
#
# COMPACT_ATOMS: atom_id res chain seq x y z
N MET A 1 0.23 9.09 0.52
CA MET A 1 0.94 7.79 0.54
C MET A 1 1.28 7.26 -0.85
N TYR A 2 0.68 7.82 -1.92
CA TYR A 2 0.70 7.26 -3.28
C TYR A 2 1.83 7.73 -4.20
N THR A 3 2.51 8.82 -3.86
CA THR A 3 3.63 9.41 -4.63
C THR A 3 5.02 8.98 -4.17
N MET A 4 5.11 8.23 -3.07
CA MET A 4 6.37 7.99 -2.37
C MET A 4 7.35 7.06 -3.08
N PHE A 5 6.91 6.29 -4.07
CA PHE A 5 7.75 5.25 -4.68
C PHE A 5 8.12 5.47 -6.14
N ALA A 6 7.33 6.24 -6.88
CA ALA A 6 7.56 6.36 -8.31
C ALA A 6 8.75 7.28 -8.65
N VAL A 7 9.11 8.19 -7.74
CA VAL A 7 10.26 9.08 -7.89
C VAL A 7 11.61 8.33 -7.76
N ARG A 8 11.66 7.17 -7.11
CA ARG A 8 12.92 6.41 -6.97
C ARG A 8 13.29 5.61 -8.23
N VAL A 9 12.37 5.45 -9.18
CA VAL A 9 12.64 4.74 -10.44
C VAL A 9 13.41 5.63 -11.43
N SER A 10 13.35 6.96 -11.29
CA SER A 10 14.08 7.90 -12.16
C SER A 10 15.51 8.22 -11.72
N GLN A 11 16.03 7.61 -10.64
CA GLN A 11 17.38 7.85 -10.12
C GLN A 11 18.24 6.59 -10.07
N PHE A 12 18.34 5.85 -11.18
CA PHE A 12 19.40 4.86 -11.36
C PHE A 12 20.37 5.36 -12.45
N PRO A 13 21.66 5.60 -12.13
CA PRO A 13 22.64 5.93 -13.14
C PRO A 13 22.89 4.70 -14.03
N ALA A 14 23.18 5.02 -15.29
CA ALA A 14 23.42 4.10 -16.39
C ALA A 14 24.45 3.02 -16.05
N LEU A 15 24.14 1.82 -16.53
CA LEU A 15 24.99 0.65 -16.63
C LEU A 15 26.19 0.99 -17.55
N VAL A 16 27.41 1.03 -17.00
CA VAL A 16 28.65 1.00 -17.80
C VAL A 16 29.27 -0.39 -17.65
N SER A 17 29.24 -1.13 -18.74
CA SER A 17 29.95 -2.39 -18.95
C SER A 17 31.46 -2.19 -18.91
N SER A 18 32.18 -3.03 -18.18
CA SER A 18 33.59 -3.30 -18.47
C SER A 18 33.79 -4.80 -18.57
N ILE A 19 33.98 -5.23 -19.82
CA ILE A 19 34.40 -6.57 -20.23
C ILE A 19 35.94 -6.53 -20.33
N GLY A 20 36.59 -7.54 -19.76
CA GLY A 20 37.87 -8.05 -20.24
C GLY A 20 39.11 -7.66 -19.43
N LYS A 21 39.77 -8.67 -18.84
CA LYS A 21 41.07 -9.16 -19.34
C LYS A 21 41.56 -10.39 -18.56
N SER A 22 41.64 -11.50 -19.31
CA SER A 22 42.72 -12.50 -19.39
C SER A 22 43.38 -13.10 -18.14
N VAL A 23 43.22 -14.42 -18.09
CA VAL A 23 44.04 -15.47 -17.45
C VAL A 23 45.53 -15.32 -17.78
N LEU A 24 46.39 -15.48 -16.77
CA LEU A 24 47.79 -15.88 -16.94
C LEU A 24 48.19 -16.90 -15.84
N CYS A 25 48.64 -18.07 -16.29
CA CYS A 25 49.30 -19.10 -15.51
C CYS A 25 50.74 -18.68 -15.14
N HIS A 26 51.16 -18.98 -13.91
CA HIS A 26 52.58 -19.20 -13.61
C HIS A 26 52.76 -20.14 -12.42
N GLY A 27 53.67 -21.12 -12.57
CA GLY A 27 53.86 -22.21 -11.63
C GLY A 27 54.97 -22.01 -10.61
N SER A 28 54.99 -22.97 -9.67
CA SER A 28 56.09 -23.41 -8.80
C SER A 28 56.52 -22.51 -7.62
N LYS A 29 56.31 -23.00 -6.39
CA LYS A 29 57.30 -23.70 -5.55
C LYS A 29 56.72 -23.93 -4.15
N LEU A 30 56.61 -25.20 -3.74
CA LEU A 30 56.24 -25.59 -2.38
C LEU A 30 57.38 -25.24 -1.42
N LYS A 31 57.17 -24.32 -0.49
CA LYS A 31 58.01 -24.14 0.70
C LYS A 31 57.24 -24.68 1.90
N LEU A 32 57.74 -25.76 2.48
CA LEU A 32 57.25 -26.34 3.72
C LEU A 32 57.59 -25.38 4.86
N PHE A 33 56.61 -24.60 5.33
CA PHE A 33 56.73 -23.76 6.52
C PHE A 33 56.20 -24.54 7.72
N THR A 34 57.09 -24.90 8.64
CA THR A 34 56.71 -25.49 9.93
C THR A 34 55.96 -24.45 10.75
N ARG A 35 54.65 -24.68 10.95
CA ARG A 35 53.77 -23.78 11.71
C ARG A 35 53.84 -24.14 13.19
N VAL A 36 54.64 -23.41 13.96
CA VAL A 36 54.53 -23.41 15.43
C VAL A 36 53.25 -22.66 15.79
N GLN A 37 52.20 -23.39 16.15
CA GLN A 37 50.87 -22.86 16.44
C GLN A 37 50.84 -22.41 17.92
N THR A 38 51.10 -21.14 18.19
CA THR A 38 50.98 -20.56 19.54
C THR A 38 49.51 -20.38 19.93
N TYR A 39 48.97 -21.35 20.69
CA TYR A 39 47.59 -21.41 21.20
C TYR A 39 47.17 -20.24 22.12
N ALA A 40 48.10 -19.39 22.57
CA ALA A 40 47.80 -18.28 23.46
C ALA A 40 47.09 -17.09 22.78
N ASN A 41 47.23 -16.94 21.45
CA ASN A 41 46.62 -15.83 20.71
C ASN A 41 45.18 -16.10 20.29
N GLU A 42 44.77 -17.37 20.14
CA GLU A 42 43.39 -17.74 19.76
C GLU A 42 42.36 -17.35 20.82
N ALA A 43 42.70 -17.45 22.11
CA ALA A 43 41.78 -17.05 23.18
C ALA A 43 41.58 -15.52 23.29
N ARG A 44 42.55 -14.71 22.85
CA ARG A 44 42.41 -13.24 22.77
C ARG A 44 41.68 -12.82 21.50
N SER A 45 42.01 -13.42 20.36
CA SER A 45 41.31 -13.14 19.10
C SER A 45 39.86 -13.61 19.16
N ALA A 46 39.55 -14.76 19.77
CA ALA A 46 38.18 -15.22 19.98
C ALA A 46 37.37 -14.30 20.91
N ARG A 47 37.99 -13.77 21.98
CA ARG A 47 37.34 -12.77 22.86
C ARG A 47 37.17 -11.41 22.19
N LEU A 48 38.12 -10.98 21.37
CA LEU A 48 38.02 -9.75 20.58
C LEU A 48 36.98 -9.88 19.46
N LEU A 49 36.91 -11.02 18.77
CA LEU A 49 35.88 -11.32 17.77
C LEU A 49 34.50 -11.46 18.41
N ARG A 50 34.41 -12.08 19.60
CA ARG A 50 33.17 -12.17 20.39
C ARG A 50 32.72 -10.80 20.89
N ARG A 51 33.64 -9.95 21.36
CA ARG A 51 33.37 -8.53 21.67
C ARG A 51 32.99 -7.74 20.43
N LYS A 52 33.61 -7.97 19.27
CA LYS A 52 33.30 -7.31 17.99
C LYS A 52 31.96 -7.81 17.40
N ALA A 53 31.55 -9.04 17.72
CA ALA A 53 30.23 -9.58 17.43
C ALA A 53 29.16 -9.02 18.39
N GLU A 54 29.49 -8.84 19.68
CA GLU A 54 28.65 -8.14 20.68
C GLU A 54 28.55 -6.63 20.43
N THR A 55 29.56 -6.03 19.80
CA THR A 55 29.60 -4.63 19.37
C THR A 55 29.41 -4.46 17.87
N ARG A 56 28.70 -5.40 17.21
CA ARG A 56 27.98 -5.01 16.00
C ARG A 56 26.96 -3.99 16.43
N THR A 57 27.33 -2.72 16.28
CA THR A 57 26.47 -1.60 16.63
C THR A 57 25.12 -1.82 15.93
N LEU A 58 24.01 -1.49 16.59
CA LEU A 58 22.67 -1.61 15.99
C LEU A 58 22.64 -0.99 14.59
N LYS A 59 23.41 0.10 14.39
CA LYS A 59 23.65 0.70 13.08
C LYS A 59 24.21 -0.28 12.05
N GLU A 60 25.25 -1.04 12.38
CA GLU A 60 25.91 -2.00 11.48
C GLU A 60 25.00 -3.19 11.09
N THR A 61 24.19 -3.69 12.04
CA THR A 61 23.19 -4.74 11.78
C THR A 61 22.00 -4.22 10.97
N LEU A 62 21.57 -2.97 11.21
CA LEU A 62 20.47 -2.32 10.47
C LEU A 62 20.88 -1.89 9.05
N THR A 63 22.16 -1.60 8.82
CA THR A 63 22.71 -1.28 7.48
C THR A 63 23.21 -2.51 6.72
N ALA A 64 23.27 -3.68 7.35
CA ALA A 64 23.71 -4.91 6.70
C ALA A 64 22.81 -5.26 5.49
N PRO A 65 23.36 -5.84 4.42
CA PRO A 65 22.57 -6.32 3.28
C PRO A 65 21.72 -7.51 3.72
N GLY A 66 20.41 -7.31 3.87
CA GLY A 66 19.49 -8.30 4.44
C GLY A 66 18.06 -8.23 3.89
N GLY A 67 17.89 -7.85 2.62
CA GLY A 67 16.57 -7.54 2.08
C GLY A 67 15.64 -8.73 1.82
N GLU A 68 16.18 -9.95 1.69
CA GLU A 68 15.38 -11.12 1.30
C GLU A 68 14.49 -11.66 2.43
N THR A 69 14.94 -11.58 3.68
CA THR A 69 14.20 -12.05 4.85
C THR A 69 12.98 -11.18 5.14
N ALA A 70 13.12 -9.85 5.01
CA ALA A 70 12.00 -8.93 5.19
C ALA A 70 10.91 -9.15 4.13
N ILE A 71 11.30 -9.41 2.87
CA ILE A 71 10.36 -9.66 1.77
C ILE A 71 9.65 -11.01 1.93
N SER A 72 10.37 -12.07 2.32
CA SER A 72 9.77 -13.39 2.55
C SER A 72 8.77 -13.35 3.71
N MET A 73 9.12 -12.66 4.81
CA MET A 73 8.22 -12.42 5.93
C MET A 73 6.96 -11.66 5.50
N GLY A 74 7.11 -10.62 4.68
CA GLY A 74 5.97 -9.85 4.14
C GLY A 74 5.05 -10.70 3.25
N ARG A 75 5.60 -11.57 2.40
CA ARG A 75 4.82 -12.54 1.62
C ARG A 75 4.10 -13.54 2.51
N GLY A 76 4.76 -14.04 3.54
CA GLY A 76 4.17 -14.92 4.55
C GLY A 76 3.00 -14.26 5.27
N LEU A 77 3.13 -12.98 5.64
CA LEU A 77 2.06 -12.20 6.25
C LEU A 77 0.83 -12.10 5.33
N VAL A 78 1.02 -11.76 4.04
CA VAL A 78 -0.09 -11.67 3.08
C VAL A 78 -0.73 -13.04 2.85
N ALA A 79 0.06 -14.12 2.77
CA ALA A 79 -0.48 -15.47 2.63
C ALA A 79 -1.31 -15.88 3.84
N GLY A 80 -0.82 -15.62 5.06
CA GLY A 80 -1.56 -15.87 6.31
C GLY A 80 -2.85 -15.05 6.38
N ALA A 81 -2.80 -13.75 6.06
CA ALA A 81 -3.98 -12.90 6.02
C ALA A 81 -5.02 -13.37 4.99
N SER A 82 -4.56 -13.87 3.83
CA SER A 82 -5.44 -14.41 2.80
C SER A 82 -6.12 -15.71 3.26
N ALA A 83 -5.38 -16.61 3.92
CA ALA A 83 -5.94 -17.82 4.49
C ALA A 83 -6.99 -17.52 5.57
N LEU A 84 -6.71 -16.54 6.44
CA LEU A 84 -7.68 -16.05 7.42
C LEU A 84 -8.91 -15.42 6.76
N GLY A 85 -8.73 -14.62 5.70
CA GLY A 85 -9.83 -14.03 4.95
C GLY A 85 -10.74 -15.07 4.29
N ILE A 86 -10.16 -16.10 3.66
CA ILE A 86 -10.92 -17.21 3.08
C ILE A 86 -11.63 -18.00 4.18
N GLY A 87 -10.96 -18.29 5.30
CA GLY A 87 -11.57 -18.96 6.45
C GLY A 87 -12.74 -18.16 7.03
N ALA A 88 -12.60 -16.84 7.15
CA ALA A 88 -13.67 -15.94 7.57
C ALA A 88 -14.84 -15.93 6.57
N LEU A 89 -14.56 -15.90 5.26
CA LEU A 89 -15.58 -15.98 4.23
C LEU A 89 -16.36 -17.30 4.31
N CYS A 90 -15.68 -18.44 4.49
CA CYS A 90 -16.34 -19.73 4.67
C CYS A 90 -17.18 -19.74 5.95
N TYR A 91 -16.65 -19.23 7.06
CA TYR A 91 -17.33 -19.24 8.35
C TYR A 91 -18.60 -18.36 8.36
N TYR A 92 -18.48 -17.11 7.91
CA TYR A 92 -19.61 -16.17 7.87
C TYR A 92 -20.53 -16.41 6.67
N GLY A 93 -19.99 -16.82 5.52
CA GLY A 93 -20.76 -17.07 4.29
C GLY A 93 -21.59 -18.36 4.34
N LEU A 94 -21.15 -19.39 5.08
CA LEU A 94 -21.94 -20.62 5.30
C LEU A 94 -22.93 -20.49 6.46
N GLY A 95 -23.10 -19.30 7.05
CA GLY A 95 -24.07 -19.08 8.13
C GLY A 95 -23.73 -19.79 9.44
N MET A 96 -22.47 -20.15 9.67
CA MET A 96 -22.04 -20.78 10.93
C MET A 96 -21.99 -19.78 12.11
N SER A 97 -22.15 -18.48 11.85
CA SER A 97 -22.24 -17.45 12.88
C SER A 97 -23.67 -17.33 13.40
N LYS A 98 -23.81 -17.26 14.74
CA LYS A 98 -25.10 -17.02 15.42
C LYS A 98 -25.61 -15.57 15.30
N GLU A 99 -24.81 -14.67 14.73
CA GLU A 99 -25.13 -13.26 14.54
C GLU A 99 -25.56 -13.00 13.09
N VAL A 100 -26.66 -12.27 12.91
CA VAL A 100 -27.25 -11.94 11.60
C VAL A 100 -26.34 -10.98 10.84
N GLY A 101 -25.84 -11.43 9.69
CA GLY A 101 -24.97 -10.64 8.80
C GLY A 101 -25.71 -9.48 8.13
N ALA A 102 -24.97 -8.51 7.59
CA ALA A 102 -25.57 -7.43 6.79
C ALA A 102 -26.27 -7.94 5.53
N LEU A 103 -25.83 -9.07 4.98
CA LEU A 103 -26.47 -9.75 3.85
C LEU A 103 -27.89 -10.21 4.20
N GLU A 104 -28.12 -10.82 5.36
CA GLU A 104 -29.45 -11.26 5.80
C GLU A 104 -30.34 -10.05 6.12
N LYS A 105 -29.77 -8.99 6.73
CA LYS A 105 -30.46 -7.71 6.95
C LYS A 105 -30.81 -6.99 5.65
N SER A 106 -30.08 -7.24 4.56
CA SER A 106 -30.28 -6.55 3.29
C SER A 106 -31.63 -6.83 2.63
N ILE A 107 -32.25 -7.97 2.97
CA ILE A 107 -33.60 -8.33 2.55
C ILE A 107 -34.61 -7.32 3.12
N LEU A 108 -34.39 -6.85 4.35
CA LEU A 108 -35.23 -5.86 5.04
C LEU A 108 -34.88 -4.40 4.70
N TRP A 109 -33.85 -4.14 3.88
CA TRP A 109 -33.49 -2.77 3.54
C TRP A 109 -34.61 -2.06 2.78
N SER A 110 -34.99 -0.87 3.26
CA SER A 110 -35.92 0.00 2.56
C SER A 110 -35.33 0.46 1.20
N PRO A 111 -36.17 0.82 0.23
CA PRO A 111 -35.71 1.32 -1.07
C PRO A 111 -34.72 2.49 -0.97
N GLU A 112 -34.86 3.32 0.06
CA GLU A 112 -34.00 4.48 0.31
C GLU A 112 -32.57 4.07 0.73
N VAL A 113 -32.41 3.05 1.58
CA VAL A 113 -31.08 2.53 1.95
C VAL A 113 -30.37 1.96 0.72
N ARG A 114 -31.09 1.20 -0.11
CA ARG A 114 -30.56 0.66 -1.38
C ARG A 114 -30.12 1.76 -2.34
N ARG A 115 -30.91 2.84 -2.44
CA ARG A 115 -30.57 4.01 -3.26
C ARG A 115 -29.28 4.68 -2.78
N ARG A 116 -29.16 4.93 -1.47
CA ARG A 116 -27.95 5.53 -0.87
C ARG A 116 -26.70 4.68 -1.09
N MET A 117 -26.81 3.38 -0.90
CA MET A 117 -25.73 2.42 -1.16
C MET A 117 -25.30 2.46 -2.63
N ARG A 118 -26.27 2.35 -3.56
CA ARG A 118 -26.01 2.42 -5.00
C ARG A 118 -25.32 3.73 -5.38
N ASP A 119 -25.81 4.86 -4.89
CA ASP A 119 -25.25 6.17 -5.22
C ASP A 119 -23.80 6.29 -4.70
N THR A 120 -23.51 5.79 -3.48
CA THR A 120 -22.14 5.71 -2.94
C THR A 120 -21.22 4.86 -3.80
N TYR A 121 -21.65 3.65 -4.20
CA TYR A 121 -20.84 2.78 -5.06
C TYR A 121 -20.66 3.34 -6.48
N MET A 122 -21.64 4.09 -7.00
CA MET A 122 -21.51 4.80 -8.28
C MET A 122 -20.44 5.90 -8.20
N TYR A 123 -20.43 6.72 -7.15
CA TYR A 123 -19.37 7.71 -6.95
C TYR A 123 -18.01 7.08 -6.70
N PHE A 124 -17.95 5.95 -5.99
CA PHE A 124 -16.73 5.16 -5.85
C PHE A 124 -16.19 4.71 -7.22
N ALA A 125 -17.01 4.04 -8.03
CA ALA A 125 -16.61 3.55 -9.36
C ALA A 125 -16.20 4.71 -10.28
N ALA A 126 -16.96 5.81 -10.25
CA ALA A 126 -16.63 7.01 -10.99
C ALA A 126 -15.30 7.64 -10.52
N SER A 127 -14.99 7.60 -9.21
CA SER A 127 -13.73 8.10 -8.67
C SER A 127 -12.55 7.31 -9.21
N VAL A 128 -12.68 5.98 -9.28
CA VAL A 128 -11.67 5.10 -9.88
C VAL A 128 -11.48 5.43 -11.37
N GLY A 129 -12.57 5.60 -12.12
CA GLY A 129 -12.52 5.96 -13.54
C GLY A 129 -11.86 7.32 -13.79
N VAL A 130 -12.26 8.35 -13.04
CA VAL A 130 -11.69 9.70 -13.12
C VAL A 130 -10.20 9.69 -12.75
N THR A 131 -9.82 8.96 -11.70
CA THR A 131 -8.42 8.81 -11.27
C THR A 131 -7.59 8.13 -12.36
N ALA A 132 -8.10 7.07 -12.98
CA ALA A 132 -7.41 6.36 -14.05
C ALA A 132 -7.22 7.27 -15.28
N ALA A 133 -8.27 7.99 -15.71
CA ALA A 133 -8.19 8.95 -16.81
C ALA A 133 -7.18 10.06 -16.50
N ALA A 134 -7.24 10.64 -15.29
CA ALA A 134 -6.32 11.67 -14.84
C ALA A 134 -4.87 11.17 -14.77
N ALA A 135 -4.62 9.92 -14.34
CA ALA A 135 -3.29 9.32 -14.32
C ALA A 135 -2.73 9.13 -15.75
N VAL A 136 -3.56 8.78 -16.73
CA VAL A 136 -3.16 8.68 -18.14
C VAL A 136 -2.84 10.06 -18.71
N VAL A 137 -3.66 11.07 -18.44
CA VAL A 137 -3.40 12.45 -18.89
C VAL A 137 -2.12 12.99 -18.26
N ALA A 138 -1.96 12.81 -16.94
CA ALA A 138 -0.80 13.23 -16.19
C ALA A 138 0.48 12.53 -16.65
N SER A 139 0.42 11.24 -16.99
CA SER A 139 1.59 10.49 -17.48
C SER A 139 2.10 10.94 -18.84
N ARG A 140 1.24 11.54 -19.66
CA ARG A 140 1.62 12.16 -20.93
C ARG A 140 2.17 13.57 -20.80
N SER A 141 2.13 14.17 -19.61
CA SER A 141 2.58 15.55 -19.40
C SER A 141 4.07 15.60 -19.01
N PRO A 142 4.98 16.12 -19.88
CA PRO A 142 6.42 16.09 -19.62
C PRO A 142 6.82 16.96 -18.43
N ARG A 143 6.08 18.06 -18.19
CA ARG A 143 6.34 18.99 -17.09
C ARG A 143 6.12 18.35 -15.72
N LEU A 144 5.04 17.57 -15.58
CA LEU A 144 4.74 16.90 -14.34
C LEU A 144 5.76 15.79 -14.08
N MET A 145 6.09 15.00 -15.10
CA MET A 145 7.09 13.95 -15.00
C MET A 145 8.50 14.50 -14.73
N ALA A 146 8.85 15.65 -15.31
CA ALA A 146 10.09 16.36 -15.01
C ALA A 146 10.10 16.88 -13.56
N LEU A 147 8.99 17.42 -13.05
CA LEU A 147 8.91 17.88 -11.67
C LEU A 147 9.15 16.72 -10.69
N MET A 148 8.56 15.56 -10.96
CA MET A 148 8.70 14.36 -10.15
C MET A 148 10.14 13.86 -10.07
N SER A 149 10.87 13.85 -11.20
CA SER A 149 12.24 13.33 -11.25
C SER A 149 13.29 14.34 -10.78
N THR A 150 13.11 15.62 -11.10
CA THR A 150 14.10 16.69 -10.79
C THR A 150 13.96 17.23 -9.37
N ARG A 151 12.74 17.28 -8.81
CA ARG A 151 12.48 17.80 -7.46
C ARG A 151 11.64 16.81 -6.62
N PRO A 152 12.21 15.65 -6.25
CA PRO A 152 11.53 14.58 -5.52
C PRO A 152 10.80 15.02 -4.25
N LEU A 153 11.49 15.81 -3.43
CA LEU A 153 11.01 16.26 -2.13
C LEU A 153 9.85 17.24 -2.26
N LEU A 154 9.97 18.18 -3.19
CA LEU A 154 8.91 19.15 -3.48
C LEU A 154 7.67 18.43 -4.00
N PHE A 155 7.84 17.47 -4.91
CA PHE A 155 6.74 16.67 -5.40
C PHE A 155 6.11 15.80 -4.30
N LEU A 156 6.93 15.20 -3.42
CA LEU A 156 6.46 14.43 -2.28
C LEU A 156 5.59 15.28 -1.35
N PHE A 157 6.12 16.36 -0.76
CA PHE A 157 5.34 17.18 0.17
C PHE A 157 4.20 17.92 -0.53
N GLY A 158 4.43 18.42 -1.74
CA GLY A 158 3.41 19.11 -2.54
C GLY A 158 2.22 18.23 -2.88
N SER A 159 2.46 16.96 -3.23
CA SER A 159 1.36 16.01 -3.47
C SER A 159 0.57 15.68 -2.21
N TYR A 160 1.21 15.59 -1.04
CA TYR A 160 0.51 15.42 0.23
C TYR A 160 -0.40 16.60 0.56
N VAL A 161 0.13 17.83 0.45
CA VAL A 161 -0.65 19.05 0.68
C VAL A 161 -1.81 19.14 -0.31
N ALA A 162 -1.57 18.87 -1.60
CA ALA A 162 -2.61 18.89 -2.62
C ALA A 162 -3.72 17.85 -2.34
N MET A 163 -3.36 16.62 -1.97
CA MET A 163 -4.33 15.57 -1.66
C MET A 163 -5.15 15.89 -0.40
N ILE A 164 -4.48 16.25 0.70
CA ILE A 164 -5.15 16.54 1.98
C ILE A 164 -6.01 17.80 1.84
N GLY A 165 -5.48 18.85 1.20
CA GLY A 165 -6.18 20.11 0.97
C GLY A 165 -7.41 19.93 0.08
N SER A 166 -7.27 19.28 -1.07
CA SER A 166 -8.42 19.02 -1.97
C SER A 166 -9.45 18.09 -1.32
N GLY A 167 -9.01 17.12 -0.51
CA GLY A 167 -9.90 16.27 0.28
C GLY A 167 -10.68 17.08 1.33
N ALA A 168 -10.01 17.94 2.08
CA ALA A 168 -10.64 18.80 3.09
C ALA A 168 -11.68 19.75 2.46
N VAL A 169 -11.36 20.34 1.31
CA VAL A 169 -12.30 21.18 0.53
C VAL A 169 -13.49 20.35 0.03
N CYS A 170 -13.26 19.15 -0.49
CA CYS A 170 -14.36 18.28 -0.92
C CYS A 170 -15.28 17.93 0.26
N HIS A 171 -14.74 17.69 1.46
CA HIS A 171 -15.53 17.34 2.64
C HIS A 171 -16.29 18.52 3.25
N SER A 172 -15.75 19.73 3.18
CA SER A 172 -16.38 20.92 3.76
C SER A 172 -17.60 21.40 2.98
N ILE A 173 -17.70 21.06 1.70
CA ILE A 173 -18.84 21.44 0.87
C ILE A 173 -20.03 20.51 1.17
N PRO A 174 -21.22 21.05 1.50
CA PRO A 174 -22.41 20.25 1.74
C PRO A 174 -22.92 19.65 0.43
N TYR A 175 -23.41 18.41 0.49
CA TYR A 175 -23.99 17.73 -0.66
C TYR A 175 -25.32 18.38 -1.06
N LYS A 176 -25.49 18.62 -2.36
CA LYS A 176 -26.76 19.04 -2.99
C LYS A 176 -27.06 18.10 -4.16
N SER A 177 -28.34 17.83 -4.39
CA SER A 177 -28.79 17.04 -5.54
C SER A 177 -28.47 17.78 -6.85
N GLY A 178 -28.05 17.03 -7.87
CA GLY A 178 -27.64 17.58 -9.18
C GLY A 178 -26.13 17.85 -9.28
N PHE A 179 -25.66 18.23 -10.48
CA PHE A 179 -24.25 18.58 -10.70
C PHE A 179 -23.97 20.00 -10.18
N GLY A 180 -23.05 20.13 -9.24
CA GLY A 180 -22.71 21.40 -8.62
C GLY A 180 -21.29 21.43 -8.04
N THR A 181 -21.06 22.38 -7.14
CA THR A 181 -19.73 22.64 -6.56
C THR A 181 -19.12 21.43 -5.88
N LYS A 182 -19.95 20.56 -5.27
CA LYS A 182 -19.49 19.33 -4.63
C LYS A 182 -18.90 18.34 -5.63
N GLN A 183 -19.58 18.11 -6.75
CA GLN A 183 -19.11 17.20 -7.80
C GLN A 183 -17.86 17.74 -8.49
N LEU A 184 -17.76 19.05 -8.68
CA LEU A 184 -16.53 19.67 -9.19
C LEU A 184 -15.36 19.52 -8.22
N ALA A 185 -15.57 19.75 -6.92
CA ALA A 185 -14.55 19.54 -5.90
C ALA A 185 -14.12 18.06 -5.81
N TRP A 186 -15.07 17.14 -5.94
CA TRP A 186 -14.81 15.71 -6.01
C TRP A 186 -14.02 15.31 -7.26
N LEU A 187 -14.40 15.80 -8.44
CA LEU A 187 -13.66 15.58 -9.70
C LEU A 187 -12.24 16.12 -9.60
N ALA A 188 -12.07 17.32 -9.03
CA ALA A 188 -10.76 17.91 -8.80
C ALA A 188 -9.92 17.06 -7.86
N HIS A 189 -10.51 16.60 -6.75
CA HIS A 189 -9.82 15.72 -5.79
C HIS A 189 -9.39 14.39 -6.42
N ALA A 190 -10.30 13.71 -7.11
CA ALA A 190 -10.01 12.46 -7.83
C ALA A 190 -8.94 12.67 -8.93
N GLY A 191 -9.01 13.80 -9.64
CA GLY A 191 -8.03 14.19 -10.65
C GLY A 191 -6.64 14.45 -10.06
N ILE A 192 -6.55 15.15 -8.92
CA ILE A 192 -5.30 15.38 -8.18
C ILE A 192 -4.70 14.04 -7.75
N ILE A 193 -5.52 13.13 -7.21
CA ILE A 193 -5.08 11.78 -6.84
C ILE A 193 -4.57 11.03 -8.07
N GLY A 194 -5.24 11.12 -9.22
CA GLY A 194 -4.76 10.53 -10.48
C GLY A 194 -3.41 11.07 -10.92
N ALA A 195 -3.20 12.38 -10.84
CA ALA A 195 -1.92 13.02 -11.17
C ALA A 195 -0.78 12.58 -10.23
N VAL A 196 -1.11 12.38 -8.95
CA VAL A 196 -0.22 11.86 -7.90
C VAL A 196 0.14 10.39 -8.17
N VAL A 197 -0.81 9.59 -8.63
CA VAL A 197 -0.60 8.16 -8.95
C VAL A 197 0.09 7.96 -10.30
N ALA A 198 0.04 8.94 -11.20
CA ALA A 198 0.55 8.88 -12.57
C ALA A 198 1.90 8.17 -12.75
N PRO A 199 2.96 8.42 -11.96
CA PRO A 199 4.25 7.79 -12.23
C PRO A 199 4.27 6.26 -11.97
N ILE A 200 3.19 5.66 -11.43
CA ILE A 200 3.01 4.21 -11.46
C ILE A 200 2.87 3.65 -12.89
N THR A 201 2.48 4.47 -13.86
CA THR A 201 2.36 4.07 -15.27
C THR A 201 3.69 3.56 -15.85
N PHE A 202 4.82 3.96 -15.26
CA PHE A 202 6.15 3.46 -15.64
C PHE A 202 6.40 2.00 -15.30
N LEU A 203 5.61 1.37 -14.42
CA LEU A 203 5.69 -0.08 -14.18
C LEU A 203 5.29 -0.92 -15.40
N GLY A 204 4.60 -0.30 -16.37
CA GLY A 204 4.18 -0.90 -17.63
C GLY A 204 2.71 -1.33 -17.63
N GLY A 205 2.03 -1.04 -18.74
CA GLY A 205 0.59 -1.31 -18.93
C GLY A 205 0.15 -2.73 -18.56
N PRO A 206 0.84 -3.80 -19.01
CA PRO A 206 0.44 -5.18 -18.69
C PRO A 206 0.48 -5.51 -17.19
N ILE A 207 1.41 -4.94 -16.42
CA ILE A 207 1.42 -5.13 -14.96
C ILE A 207 0.21 -4.45 -14.34
N LEU A 208 -0.09 -3.22 -14.77
CA LEU A 208 -1.17 -2.44 -14.19
C LEU A 208 -2.54 -3.05 -14.48
N VAL A 209 -2.75 -3.60 -15.68
CA VAL A 209 -3.98 -4.32 -16.00
C VAL A 209 -4.14 -5.57 -15.13
N ARG A 210 -3.07 -6.34 -14.93
CA ARG A 210 -3.10 -7.51 -14.02
C ARG A 210 -3.35 -7.11 -12.57
N ALA A 211 -2.67 -6.06 -12.11
CA ALA A 211 -2.86 -5.52 -10.78
C ALA A 211 -4.30 -5.05 -10.57
N ALA A 212 -4.90 -4.36 -11.56
CA ALA A 212 -6.29 -3.93 -11.51
C ALA A 212 -7.25 -5.12 -11.36
N TRP A 213 -7.07 -6.20 -12.14
CA TRP A 213 -7.90 -7.40 -12.00
C TRP A 213 -7.75 -8.08 -10.64
N TYR A 214 -6.54 -8.17 -10.10
CA TYR A 214 -6.34 -8.69 -8.75
C TYR A 214 -6.98 -7.80 -7.69
N THR A 215 -6.91 -6.48 -7.85
CA THR A 215 -7.58 -5.54 -6.96
C THR A 215 -9.09 -5.69 -7.02
N VAL A 216 -9.70 -5.86 -8.20
CA VAL A 216 -11.14 -6.13 -8.33
C VAL A 216 -11.52 -7.41 -7.59
N GLY A 217 -10.73 -8.48 -7.70
CA GLY A 217 -10.94 -9.72 -6.95
C GLY A 217 -10.83 -9.53 -5.44
N VAL A 218 -9.83 -8.78 -4.97
CA VAL A 218 -9.64 -8.47 -3.53
C VAL A 218 -10.78 -7.63 -2.99
N ILE A 219 -11.18 -6.56 -3.69
CA ILE A 219 -12.30 -5.69 -3.29
C ILE A 219 -13.59 -6.50 -3.25
N GLY A 220 -13.87 -7.27 -4.29
CA GLY A 220 -15.06 -8.12 -4.35
C GLY A 220 -15.11 -9.13 -3.20
N GLY A 221 -14.03 -9.88 -3.00
CA GLY A 221 -13.94 -10.89 -1.93
C GLY A 221 -13.99 -10.29 -0.52
N LEU A 222 -13.36 -9.14 -0.27
CA LEU A 222 -13.44 -8.48 1.03
C LEU A 222 -14.82 -7.84 1.27
N SER A 223 -15.46 -7.32 0.21
CA SER A 223 -16.81 -6.76 0.31
C SER A 223 -17.83 -7.85 0.63
N THR A 224 -17.71 -9.07 0.08
CA THR A 224 -18.59 -10.19 0.46
C THR A 224 -18.39 -10.59 1.92
N ILE A 225 -17.14 -10.66 2.41
CA ILE A 225 -16.88 -10.90 3.84
C ILE A 225 -17.51 -9.78 4.69
N ALA A 226 -17.37 -8.52 4.29
CA ALA A 226 -17.94 -7.38 5.01
C ALA A 226 -19.47 -7.44 5.11
N MET A 227 -20.13 -7.93 4.05
CA MET A 227 -21.58 -8.14 4.03
C MET A 227 -22.02 -9.33 4.90
N CYS A 228 -21.24 -10.41 4.94
CA CYS A 228 -21.57 -11.58 5.75
C CYS A 228 -21.23 -11.39 7.24
N ALA A 229 -20.23 -10.56 7.56
CA ALA A 229 -19.77 -10.39 8.93
C ALA A 229 -20.60 -9.37 9.74
N PRO A 230 -20.77 -9.58 11.06
CA PRO A 230 -21.51 -8.66 11.92
C PRO A 230 -20.78 -7.32 12.13
N SER A 231 -21.53 -6.22 12.02
CA SER A 231 -21.01 -4.85 11.87
C SER A 231 -20.43 -4.20 13.15
N GLU A 232 -20.81 -4.67 14.33
CA GLU A 232 -20.46 -4.00 15.60
C GLU A 232 -18.99 -4.22 16.01
N LYS A 233 -18.38 -5.34 15.60
CA LYS A 233 -16.99 -5.67 15.99
C LYS A 233 -15.95 -4.87 15.20
N PHE A 234 -16.17 -4.63 13.91
CA PHE A 234 -15.18 -3.89 13.12
C PHE A 234 -15.27 -2.39 13.34
N LEU A 235 -16.47 -1.83 13.64
CA LEU A 235 -16.58 -0.38 13.89
C LEU A 235 -15.73 0.06 15.10
N ASN A 236 -15.64 -0.79 16.13
CA ASN A 236 -14.80 -0.57 17.32
C ASN A 236 -13.30 -0.78 17.05
N MET A 237 -12.93 -1.30 15.88
CA MET A 237 -11.55 -1.56 15.49
C MET A 237 -10.86 -0.35 14.84
N ALA A 238 -11.54 0.79 14.74
CA ALA A 238 -10.98 2.01 14.17
C ALA A 238 -9.68 2.48 14.86
N GLY A 239 -9.58 2.31 16.18
CA GLY A 239 -8.40 2.68 16.97
C GLY A 239 -7.14 1.91 16.54
N PRO A 240 -7.13 0.56 16.63
CA PRO A 240 -6.02 -0.26 16.16
C PRO A 240 -5.69 -0.04 14.67
N LEU A 241 -6.71 0.13 13.81
CA LEU A 241 -6.52 0.42 12.38
C LEU A 241 -5.78 1.75 12.16
N ALA A 242 -6.15 2.79 12.90
CA ALA A 242 -5.48 4.08 12.84
C ALA A 242 -4.01 4.01 13.30
N CYS A 243 -3.72 3.26 14.37
CA CYS A 243 -2.34 3.00 14.79
C CYS A 243 -1.52 2.30 13.69
N GLY A 244 -2.09 1.25 13.07
CA GLY A 244 -1.45 0.55 11.97
C GLY A 244 -1.23 1.44 10.74
N LEU A 245 -2.17 2.34 10.44
CA LEU A 245 -2.01 3.34 9.37
C LEU A 245 -0.83 4.27 9.67
N GLY A 246 -0.65 4.70 10.91
CA GLY A 246 0.51 5.48 11.36
C GLY A 246 1.82 4.75 11.10
N VAL A 247 1.92 3.47 11.45
CA VAL A 247 3.11 2.64 11.21
C VAL A 247 3.42 2.53 9.72
N VAL A 248 2.40 2.28 8.91
CA VAL A 248 2.53 2.16 7.45
C VAL A 248 2.92 3.50 6.82
N LEU A 249 2.40 4.61 7.32
CA LEU A 249 2.71 5.96 6.87
C LEU A 249 4.18 6.31 7.18
N VAL A 250 4.62 6.11 8.43
CA VAL A 250 6.00 6.36 8.85
C VAL A 250 6.96 5.45 8.08
N SER A 251 6.60 4.18 7.86
CA SER A 251 7.40 3.27 7.05
C SER A 251 7.52 3.74 5.61
N SER A 252 6.43 4.25 5.02
CA SER A 252 6.44 4.80 3.66
C SER A 252 7.33 6.04 3.56
N ILE A 253 7.28 6.94 4.55
CA ILE A 253 8.19 8.10 4.62
C ILE A 253 9.66 7.64 4.78
N GLY A 254 9.91 6.70 5.68
CA GLY A 254 11.27 6.23 5.95
C GLY A 254 11.94 5.55 4.75
N THR A 255 11.18 4.92 3.85
CA THR A 255 11.74 4.33 2.61
C THR A 255 12.31 5.36 1.64
N PHE A 256 11.93 6.65 1.76
CA PHE A 256 12.51 7.73 0.99
C PHE A 256 13.93 8.07 1.45
N PHE A 257 14.14 8.09 2.77
CA PHE A 257 15.43 8.45 3.38
C PHE A 257 16.42 7.29 3.46
N LEU A 258 15.95 6.05 3.38
CA LEU A 258 16.79 4.86 3.53
C LEU A 258 16.97 4.09 2.21
N PRO A 259 18.18 3.60 1.90
CA PRO A 259 18.42 2.73 0.75
C PRO A 259 17.70 1.40 0.91
N ALA A 260 16.97 0.97 -0.12
CA ALA A 260 16.25 -0.31 -0.14
C ALA A 260 17.17 -1.54 -0.05
N THR A 261 18.48 -1.35 -0.21
CA THR A 261 19.51 -2.38 -0.05
C THR A 261 19.88 -2.63 1.41
N SER A 262 19.62 -1.68 2.32
CA SER A 262 19.83 -1.87 3.76
C SER A 262 18.74 -2.78 4.36
N ALA A 263 19.07 -3.56 5.39
CA ALA A 263 18.10 -4.38 6.10
C ALA A 263 16.94 -3.54 6.66
N LEU A 264 17.22 -2.37 7.21
CA LEU A 264 16.20 -1.44 7.69
C LEU A 264 15.33 -0.93 6.53
N GLY A 265 15.94 -0.48 5.43
CA GLY A 265 15.19 0.01 4.26
C GLY A 265 14.32 -1.06 3.60
N ALA A 266 14.82 -2.30 3.51
CA ALA A 266 14.05 -3.44 3.04
C ALA A 266 12.92 -3.84 4.01
N GLY A 267 13.18 -3.72 5.32
CA GLY A 267 12.17 -3.86 6.37
C GLY A 267 11.02 -2.87 6.22
N LEU A 268 11.33 -1.57 6.13
CA LEU A 268 10.31 -0.54 5.92
C LEU A 268 9.58 -0.69 4.59
N TYR A 269 10.29 -1.12 3.53
CA TYR A 269 9.67 -1.44 2.25
C TYR A 269 8.66 -2.58 2.40
N SER A 270 9.04 -3.65 3.10
CA SER A 270 8.16 -4.79 3.34
C SER A 270 6.94 -4.42 4.19
N ILE A 271 7.15 -3.67 5.26
CA ILE A 271 6.06 -3.18 6.13
C ILE A 271 5.12 -2.26 5.34
N SER A 272 5.66 -1.32 4.56
CA SER A 272 4.83 -0.48 3.71
C SER A 272 4.05 -1.36 2.73
N VAL A 273 4.71 -2.13 1.86
CA VAL A 273 4.05 -2.82 0.75
C VAL A 273 3.16 -3.97 1.22
N TYR A 274 3.67 -4.93 1.99
CA TYR A 274 2.93 -6.12 2.40
C TYR A 274 2.07 -5.87 3.64
N GLY A 275 2.64 -5.21 4.67
CA GLY A 275 1.88 -4.86 5.88
C GLY A 275 0.76 -3.87 5.57
N GLY A 276 1.07 -2.85 4.76
CA GLY A 276 0.06 -1.93 4.27
C GLY A 276 -1.00 -2.60 3.41
N LEU A 277 -0.68 -3.61 2.60
CA LEU A 277 -1.69 -4.32 1.81
C LEU A 277 -2.73 -4.98 2.72
N VAL A 278 -2.28 -5.69 3.76
CA VAL A 278 -3.18 -6.31 4.74
C VAL A 278 -3.99 -5.25 5.49
N LEU A 279 -3.34 -4.16 5.91
CA LEU A 279 -3.99 -3.06 6.60
C LEU A 279 -5.11 -2.42 5.76
N PHE A 280 -4.84 -2.09 4.50
CA PHE A 280 -5.86 -1.48 3.63
C PHE A 280 -6.96 -2.45 3.22
N SER A 281 -6.66 -3.75 3.13
CA SER A 281 -7.70 -4.77 3.01
C SER A 281 -8.63 -4.78 4.22
N MET A 282 -8.10 -4.61 5.44
CA MET A 282 -8.92 -4.48 6.65
C MET A 282 -9.68 -3.15 6.71
N PHE A 283 -9.08 -2.04 6.26
CA PHE A 283 -9.78 -0.76 6.13
C PHE A 283 -10.93 -0.83 5.14
N LEU A 284 -10.75 -1.50 4.00
CA LEU A 284 -11.81 -1.69 3.03
C LEU A 284 -13.02 -2.42 3.65
N LEU A 285 -12.75 -3.46 4.43
CA LEU A 285 -13.80 -4.20 5.15
C LEU A 285 -14.50 -3.32 6.19
N TYR A 286 -13.73 -2.54 6.96
CA TYR A 286 -14.24 -1.54 7.90
C TYR A 286 -15.12 -0.48 7.22
N ASP A 287 -14.63 0.13 6.14
CA ASP A 287 -15.32 1.20 5.44
C ASP A 287 -16.56 0.69 4.70
N THR A 288 -16.55 -0.55 4.21
CA THR A 288 -17.75 -1.20 3.66
C THR A 288 -18.85 -1.30 4.72
N GLN A 289 -18.52 -1.77 5.93
CA GLN A 289 -19.49 -1.84 7.02
C GLN A 289 -19.92 -0.47 7.53
N LYS A 290 -19.00 0.51 7.55
CA LYS A 290 -19.30 1.90 7.89
C LYS A 290 -20.28 2.52 6.89
N ILE A 291 -20.13 2.24 5.59
CA ILE A 291 -21.05 2.69 4.54
C ILE A 291 -22.43 2.06 4.76
N ILE A 292 -22.51 0.76 5.02
CA ILE A 292 -23.77 0.05 5.31
C ILE A 292 -24.46 0.67 6.53
N LYS A 293 -23.75 0.76 7.66
CA LYS A 293 -24.30 1.33 8.91
C LYS A 293 -24.72 2.78 8.73
N LYS A 294 -23.94 3.59 8.01
CA LYS A 294 -24.30 4.98 7.70
C LYS A 294 -25.52 5.08 6.78
N ALA A 295 -25.70 4.15 5.85
CA ALA A 295 -26.87 4.14 4.98
C ALA A 295 -28.15 3.77 5.76
N GLU A 296 -28.04 2.83 6.70
CA GLU A 296 -29.13 2.37 7.58
C GLU A 296 -29.52 3.39 8.65
N THR A 297 -28.55 4.01 9.35
CA THR A 297 -28.82 4.89 10.49
C THR A 297 -29.17 6.32 10.10
N HIS A 298 -28.94 6.71 8.84
CA HIS A 298 -29.20 8.08 8.40
C HIS A 298 -30.72 8.34 8.35
N PRO A 299 -31.25 9.30 9.14
CA PRO A 299 -32.69 9.50 9.24
C PRO A 299 -33.28 9.95 7.89
N THR A 300 -34.50 9.52 7.59
CA THR A 300 -35.20 9.88 6.34
C THR A 300 -35.43 11.39 6.21
N TYR A 301 -35.66 12.06 7.35
CA TYR A 301 -35.86 13.51 7.45
C TYR A 301 -34.68 14.18 8.16
N ALA A 302 -33.46 13.98 7.65
CA ALA A 302 -32.28 14.67 8.17
C ALA A 302 -32.22 16.12 7.66
N LEU A 303 -31.83 17.06 8.53
CA LEU A 303 -31.51 18.44 8.15
C LEU A 303 -30.38 18.51 7.10
N THR A 304 -29.48 17.52 7.11
CA THR A 304 -28.43 17.36 6.11
C THR A 304 -28.69 16.14 5.23
N PRO A 305 -28.68 16.29 3.90
CA PRO A 305 -28.88 15.15 3.00
C PRO A 305 -27.73 14.16 3.12
N TYR A 306 -28.02 12.88 2.88
CA TYR A 306 -26.98 11.85 2.81
C TYR A 306 -25.96 12.22 1.72
N ASP A 307 -24.68 12.24 2.10
CA ASP A 307 -23.57 12.57 1.20
C ASP A 307 -22.86 11.29 0.71
N PRO A 308 -23.19 10.79 -0.50
CA PRO A 308 -22.58 9.60 -1.07
C PRO A 308 -21.12 9.82 -1.48
N ILE A 309 -20.71 11.07 -1.76
CA ILE A 309 -19.32 11.40 -2.13
C ILE A 309 -18.44 11.23 -0.90
N ASN A 310 -18.80 11.85 0.21
CA ASN A 310 -18.03 11.71 1.45
C ASN A 310 -18.06 10.26 1.99
N ALA A 311 -19.15 9.52 1.76
CA ALA A 311 -19.23 8.11 2.14
C ALA A 311 -18.32 7.21 1.29
N SER A 312 -18.13 7.52 0.00
CA SER A 312 -17.31 6.73 -0.94
C SER A 312 -15.81 7.03 -0.88
N THR A 313 -15.39 8.16 -0.30
CA THR A 313 -13.98 8.55 -0.25
C THR A 313 -13.10 7.52 0.46
N GLY A 314 -13.55 6.92 1.56
CA GLY A 314 -12.78 5.93 2.33
C GLY A 314 -12.45 4.69 1.50
N ILE A 315 -13.49 4.00 1.03
CA ILE A 315 -13.37 2.80 0.17
C ILE A 315 -12.59 3.08 -1.13
N PHE A 316 -12.71 4.29 -1.69
CA PHE A 316 -11.92 4.73 -2.84
C PHE A 316 -10.41 4.80 -2.53
N LEU A 317 -10.03 5.41 -1.42
CA LEU A 317 -8.63 5.51 -1.01
C LEU A 317 -8.05 4.13 -0.68
N ASP A 318 -8.79 3.27 0.02
CA ASP A 318 -8.36 1.91 0.31
C ASP A 318 -8.14 1.09 -0.96
N THR A 319 -9.07 1.20 -1.91
CA THR A 319 -8.97 0.58 -3.24
C THR A 319 -7.71 1.00 -3.98
N LEU A 320 -7.41 2.31 -4.00
CA LEU A 320 -6.18 2.80 -4.61
C LEU A 320 -4.93 2.29 -3.88
N ASN A 321 -4.97 2.20 -2.55
CA ASN A 321 -3.83 1.71 -1.77
C ASN A 321 -3.54 0.25 -2.08
N ILE A 322 -4.59 -0.57 -2.13
CA ILE A 322 -4.49 -1.99 -2.50
C ILE A 322 -3.94 -2.12 -3.92
N PHE A 323 -4.48 -1.38 -4.88
CA PHE A 323 -4.02 -1.39 -6.28
C PHE A 323 -2.53 -1.10 -6.42
N ILE A 324 -2.08 -0.02 -5.82
CA ILE A 324 -0.69 0.45 -5.94
C ILE A 324 0.27 -0.56 -5.32
N ARG A 325 -0.10 -1.15 -4.19
CA ARG A 325 0.69 -2.18 -3.51
C ARG A 325 0.77 -3.47 -4.32
N ILE A 326 -0.35 -3.92 -4.88
CA ILE A 326 -0.40 -5.08 -5.77
C ILE A 326 0.50 -4.82 -6.99
N ALA A 327 0.38 -3.65 -7.63
CA ALA A 327 1.22 -3.28 -8.77
C ALA A 327 2.72 -3.33 -8.45
N TYR A 328 3.14 -2.84 -7.28
CA TYR A 328 4.53 -2.95 -6.82
C TYR A 328 4.98 -4.38 -6.53
N ILE A 329 4.12 -5.21 -5.92
CA ILE A 329 4.41 -6.63 -5.69
C ILE A 329 4.64 -7.35 -7.02
N LEU A 330 3.78 -7.09 -8.02
CA LEU A 330 3.91 -7.67 -9.36
C LEU A 330 5.19 -7.18 -10.07
N ALA A 331 5.51 -5.89 -9.95
CA ALA A 331 6.72 -5.32 -10.52
C ALA A 331 8.01 -5.89 -9.89
N GLY A 332 8.02 -6.03 -8.55
CA GLY A 332 9.15 -6.61 -7.83
C GLY A 332 9.40 -8.08 -8.16
N ASN A 333 8.33 -8.85 -8.39
CA ASN A 333 8.44 -10.26 -8.78
C ASN A 333 9.03 -10.46 -10.19
N ARG A 334 8.84 -9.49 -11.10
CA ARG A 334 9.39 -9.58 -12.46
C ARG A 334 10.91 -9.38 -12.52
N ARG A 335 11.49 -8.68 -11.53
CA ARG A 335 12.94 -8.37 -11.46
C ARG A 335 13.79 -9.54 -10.96
N LYS A 336 13.16 -10.59 -10.42
CA LYS A 336 13.82 -11.83 -9.95
C LYS A 336 13.79 -12.96 -10.99
N LYS A 337 13.09 -12.78 -12.12
CA LYS A 337 13.11 -13.66 -13.28
C LYS A 337 13.98 -13.03 -14.35
#